data_AF-Q5ASK1-F1
#
_entry.id   AF-Q5ASK1-F1
#
_cell.length_a   1.000
_cell.length_b   1.000
_cell.length_c   1.000
_cell.angle_alpha   90.00
_cell.angle_beta   90.00
_cell.angle_gamma   90.00
#
_symmetry.space_group_name_H-M   'P 1'
#
loop_
_entity.id
_entity.type
_entity.pdbx_description
1 polymer ?
#
loop_
_entity_poly.entity_id
_entity_poly.type
_entity_poly.pdbx_seq_one_letter_code
_entity_poly.pdbx_strand_id
1 'polypeptide(L)'
;MDISSEDRRNAADLQHITQETLFWPSRRLIMKKIGLIAGVSMHGWPETISKSLGLTKTFLLVTACRTCYTDDEVANTLLEMMWLTDKTLQMRPLHEYNLRFVNAISGYCQGLNPFDQYSSVVSLIRSRVSSRRDMSILFEQCSPKSLATVLVELFAAMQDADITRITLEGTRGGCFLVAALQWLLEGELQCFFGDSLLFGEAGARVVIRLVERTDHAGRPYWHIGRWKEENELKPLIEVRDRSSIN
;
A
#
# COMPACT_ATOMS: atom_id res chain seq x y z
N MET A 1 -22.12 -22.01 33.17
CA MET A 1 -20.85 -21.26 33.27
C MET A 1 -21.16 -19.85 32.81
N ASP A 2 -21.36 -18.94 33.76
CA ASP A 2 -21.64 -17.54 33.46
C ASP A 2 -20.34 -16.88 33.00
N ILE A 3 -20.31 -16.51 31.72
CA ILE A 3 -19.23 -15.70 31.16
C ILE A 3 -19.29 -14.35 31.87
N SER A 4 -18.21 -14.01 32.58
CA SER A 4 -18.05 -12.77 33.33
C SER A 4 -18.40 -11.57 32.44
N SER A 5 -19.12 -10.59 32.99
CA SER A 5 -19.45 -9.33 32.31
C SER A 5 -18.21 -8.55 31.84
N GLU A 6 -17.05 -8.88 32.39
CA GLU A 6 -15.73 -8.32 32.06
C GLU A 6 -15.18 -8.90 30.75
N ASP A 7 -15.39 -10.20 30.49
CA ASP A 7 -14.99 -10.85 29.23
C ASP A 7 -15.81 -10.35 28.04
N ARG A 8 -17.08 -9.98 28.26
CA ARG A 8 -17.95 -9.39 27.23
C ARG A 8 -17.52 -7.96 26.85
N ARG A 9 -16.97 -7.18 27.78
CA ARG A 9 -16.44 -5.84 27.49
C ARG A 9 -15.12 -5.92 26.73
N ASN A 10 -14.21 -6.82 27.14
CA ASN A 10 -12.96 -7.06 26.42
C ASN A 10 -13.19 -7.59 25.00
N ALA A 11 -14.18 -8.47 24.79
CA ALA A 11 -14.54 -8.94 23.45
C ALA A 11 -15.18 -7.84 22.57
N ALA A 12 -15.97 -6.94 23.14
CA ALA A 12 -16.55 -5.81 22.41
C ALA A 12 -15.51 -4.75 22.04
N ASP A 13 -14.54 -4.46 22.93
CA ASP A 13 -13.42 -3.57 22.64
C ASP A 13 -12.47 -4.18 21.60
N LEU A 14 -12.22 -5.49 21.64
CA LEU A 14 -11.48 -6.21 20.59
C LEU A 14 -12.21 -6.19 19.24
N GLN A 15 -13.55 -6.28 19.22
CA GLN A 15 -14.36 -6.17 17.99
C GLN A 15 -14.36 -4.74 17.40
N HIS A 16 -14.35 -3.72 18.25
CA HIS A 16 -14.30 -2.33 17.80
C HIS A 16 -12.90 -1.94 17.31
N ILE A 17 -11.84 -2.50 17.90
CA ILE A 17 -10.45 -2.34 17.44
C ILE A 17 -10.21 -3.09 16.12
N THR A 18 -10.79 -4.29 15.94
CA THR A 18 -10.60 -5.09 14.71
C THR A 18 -11.33 -4.56 13.47
N GLN A 19 -12.38 -3.74 13.62
CA GLN A 19 -13.06 -3.13 12.47
C GLN A 19 -12.41 -1.83 11.98
N GLU A 20 -11.69 -1.09 12.82
CA GLU A 20 -10.97 0.13 12.39
C GLU A 20 -9.62 -0.16 11.71
N THR A 21 -9.05 -1.37 11.88
CA THR A 21 -7.69 -1.73 11.46
C THR A 21 -7.55 -2.25 10.02
N LEU A 22 -8.63 -2.36 9.25
CA LEU A 22 -8.61 -3.01 7.93
C LEU A 22 -8.83 -2.06 6.74
N PHE A 23 -8.99 -0.77 7.00
CA PHE A 23 -9.26 0.20 5.94
C PHE A 23 -8.02 1.01 5.60
N TRP A 24 -7.43 0.64 4.46
CA TRP A 24 -6.47 1.45 3.76
C TRP A 24 -7.13 2.63 3.02
N PRO A 25 -6.60 3.87 3.05
CA PRO A 25 -5.77 4.45 4.09
C PRO A 25 -6.56 4.66 5.39
N SER A 26 -5.86 4.70 6.52
CA SER A 26 -6.50 4.80 7.84
C SER A 26 -7.40 6.04 7.94
N ARG A 27 -8.52 5.92 8.66
CA ARG A 27 -9.47 7.03 8.86
C ARG A 27 -8.79 8.29 9.42
N ARG A 28 -7.81 8.11 10.31
CA ARG A 28 -7.00 9.21 10.86
C ARG A 28 -6.20 9.93 9.79
N LEU A 29 -5.59 9.19 8.87
CA LEU A 29 -4.87 9.77 7.73
C LEU A 29 -5.80 10.57 6.83
N ILE A 30 -6.95 9.97 6.49
CA ILE A 30 -7.99 10.60 5.67
C ILE A 30 -8.43 11.90 6.31
N MET A 31 -8.79 11.89 7.60
CA MET A 31 -9.25 13.09 8.31
C MET A 31 -8.16 14.15 8.39
N LYS A 32 -6.90 13.76 8.65
CA LYS A 32 -5.76 14.69 8.69
C LYS A 32 -5.50 15.34 7.33
N LYS A 33 -5.55 14.57 6.24
CA LYS A 33 -5.15 15.03 4.91
C LYS A 33 -6.29 15.68 4.12
N ILE A 34 -7.50 15.11 4.20
CA ILE A 34 -8.69 15.60 3.48
C ILE A 34 -9.46 16.63 4.30
N GLY A 35 -9.46 16.54 5.64
CA GLY A 35 -10.09 17.54 6.50
C GLY A 35 -9.54 18.96 6.25
N LEU A 36 -8.27 19.08 5.88
CA LEU A 36 -7.63 20.33 5.47
C LEU A 36 -8.20 20.92 4.17
N ILE A 37 -8.65 20.09 3.23
CA ILE A 37 -9.23 20.53 1.94
C ILE A 37 -10.73 20.79 2.09
N ALA A 38 -11.45 19.88 2.76
CA ALA A 38 -12.90 19.96 2.93
C ALA A 38 -13.32 21.13 3.83
N GLY A 39 -12.49 21.53 4.81
CA GLY A 39 -12.76 22.69 5.66
C GLY A 39 -12.79 24.04 4.93
N VAL A 40 -12.31 24.10 3.69
CA VAL A 40 -12.16 25.35 2.91
C VAL A 40 -13.20 25.48 1.78
N SER A 41 -13.86 24.39 1.36
CA SER A 41 -14.74 24.39 0.19
C SER A 41 -16.11 23.77 0.50
N MET A 42 -17.15 24.61 0.55
CA MET A 42 -18.52 24.20 0.88
C MET A 42 -19.22 23.36 -0.22
N HIS A 43 -18.71 23.35 -1.46
CA HIS A 43 -19.36 22.68 -2.61
C HIS A 43 -18.35 22.09 -3.62
N GLY A 44 -18.80 21.12 -4.43
CA GLY A 44 -18.08 20.61 -5.61
C GLY A 44 -17.30 19.31 -5.40
N TRP A 45 -16.16 19.15 -6.08
CA TRP A 45 -15.34 17.93 -5.99
C TRP A 45 -14.87 17.59 -4.57
N PRO A 46 -14.42 18.54 -3.74
CA PRO A 46 -14.03 18.24 -2.35
C PRO A 46 -15.17 17.62 -1.53
N GLU A 47 -16.39 18.16 -1.68
CA GLU A 47 -17.58 17.63 -1.03
C GLU A 47 -17.86 16.19 -1.49
N THR A 48 -17.86 15.93 -2.79
CA THR A 48 -18.07 14.59 -3.37
C THR A 48 -17.01 13.59 -2.92
N ILE A 49 -15.73 13.99 -2.90
CA ILE A 49 -14.61 13.14 -2.45
C ILE A 49 -14.76 12.81 -0.97
N SER A 50 -15.12 13.79 -0.13
CA SER A 50 -15.30 13.58 1.31
C SER A 50 -16.45 12.64 1.67
N LYS A 51 -17.48 12.55 0.81
CA LYS A 51 -18.65 11.68 1.00
C LYS A 51 -18.43 10.24 0.55
N SER A 52 -17.40 9.96 -0.24
CA SER A 52 -17.11 8.62 -0.75
C SER A 52 -15.72 8.17 -0.33
N LEU A 53 -15.66 7.16 0.54
CA LEU A 53 -14.39 6.58 0.98
C LEU A 53 -13.55 6.14 -0.22
N GLY A 54 -14.15 5.49 -1.23
CA GLY A 54 -13.45 5.07 -2.45
C GLY A 54 -12.81 6.23 -3.21
N LEU A 55 -13.57 7.31 -3.45
CA LEU A 55 -13.04 8.51 -4.12
C LEU A 55 -11.92 9.17 -3.31
N THR A 56 -12.05 9.18 -1.98
CA THR A 56 -11.00 9.62 -1.05
C THR A 56 -9.72 8.80 -1.22
N LYS A 57 -9.79 7.46 -1.32
CA LYS A 57 -8.58 6.63 -1.54
C LYS A 57 -7.95 6.94 -2.88
N THR A 58 -8.75 7.02 -3.94
CA THR A 58 -8.28 7.35 -5.28
C THR A 58 -7.63 8.73 -5.31
N PHE A 59 -8.22 9.72 -4.64
CA PHE A 59 -7.63 11.05 -4.50
C PHE A 59 -6.24 11.03 -3.85
N LEU A 60 -6.10 10.32 -2.73
CA LEU A 60 -4.81 10.19 -2.05
C LEU A 60 -3.79 9.44 -2.92
N LEU A 61 -4.22 8.38 -3.61
CA LEU A 61 -3.35 7.65 -4.53
C LEU A 61 -2.85 8.54 -5.67
N VAL A 62 -3.76 9.28 -6.34
CA VAL A 62 -3.41 10.25 -7.38
C VAL A 62 -2.41 11.27 -6.85
N THR A 63 -2.67 11.83 -5.66
CA THR A 63 -1.78 12.78 -5.00
C THR A 63 -0.38 12.20 -4.81
N ALA A 64 -0.28 10.96 -4.35
CA ALA A 64 1.00 10.29 -4.14
C ALA A 64 1.73 10.02 -5.48
N CYS A 65 1.02 9.54 -6.50
CA CYS A 65 1.60 9.23 -7.80
C CYS A 65 2.15 10.47 -8.51
N ARG A 66 1.49 11.62 -8.40
CA ARG A 66 1.90 12.88 -9.04
C ARG A 66 3.26 13.42 -8.58
N THR A 67 3.81 12.89 -7.49
CA THR A 67 5.17 13.23 -7.03
C THR A 67 6.23 12.85 -8.07
N CYS A 68 6.00 11.77 -8.82
CA CYS A 68 6.99 11.22 -9.76
C CYS A 68 6.45 10.90 -11.14
N TYR A 69 5.15 11.07 -11.38
CA TYR A 69 4.50 10.79 -12.66
C TYR A 69 3.73 12.01 -13.16
N THR A 70 3.66 12.14 -14.48
CA THR A 70 2.83 13.12 -15.16
C THR A 70 1.35 12.81 -14.99
N ASP A 71 0.49 13.82 -15.15
CA ASP A 71 -0.97 13.64 -15.04
C ASP A 71 -1.49 12.59 -16.05
N ASP A 72 -0.88 12.47 -17.23
CA ASP A 72 -1.21 11.44 -18.23
C ASP A 72 -0.82 10.02 -17.78
N GLU A 73 0.38 9.85 -17.22
CA GLU A 73 0.81 8.56 -16.66
C GLU A 73 -0.05 8.14 -15.48
N VAL A 74 -0.44 9.07 -14.60
CA VAL A 74 -1.34 8.78 -13.49
C VAL A 74 -2.72 8.38 -14.00
N ALA A 75 -3.26 9.08 -14.99
CA ALA A 75 -4.54 8.72 -15.61
C ALA A 75 -4.49 7.32 -16.28
N ASN A 76 -3.38 7.00 -16.95
CA ASN A 76 -3.13 5.67 -17.52
C ASN A 76 -3.03 4.60 -16.43
N THR A 77 -2.34 4.86 -15.32
CA THR A 77 -2.29 3.93 -14.18
C THR A 77 -3.69 3.66 -13.62
N LEU A 78 -4.52 4.70 -13.41
CA LEU A 78 -5.89 4.51 -12.95
C LEU A 78 -6.72 3.68 -13.94
N LEU A 79 -6.58 3.92 -15.24
CA LEU A 79 -7.26 3.16 -16.28
C LEU A 79 -6.89 1.68 -16.22
N GLU A 80 -5.59 1.38 -16.12
CA GLU A 80 -5.08 0.01 -15.99
C GLU A 80 -5.58 -0.65 -14.69
N MET A 81 -5.64 0.08 -13.57
CA MET A 81 -6.18 -0.44 -12.30
C MET A 81 -7.67 -0.82 -12.41
N MET A 82 -8.47 0.04 -13.06
CA MET A 82 -9.89 -0.25 -13.32
C MET A 82 -10.06 -1.52 -14.15
N TRP A 83 -9.26 -1.66 -15.22
CA TRP A 83 -9.29 -2.83 -16.09
C TRP A 83 -8.88 -4.12 -15.36
N LEU A 84 -7.88 -4.04 -14.49
CA LEU A 84 -7.39 -5.18 -13.72
C LEU A 84 -8.40 -5.64 -12.65
N THR A 85 -9.18 -4.72 -12.10
CA THR A 85 -10.15 -4.98 -11.02
C THR A 85 -11.48 -5.50 -11.58
N ASP A 86 -11.93 -4.97 -12.71
CA ASP A 86 -13.19 -5.41 -13.34
C ASP A 86 -13.01 -5.58 -14.86
N LYS A 87 -12.75 -6.83 -15.25
CA LYS A 87 -12.64 -7.24 -16.66
C LYS A 87 -14.00 -7.29 -17.38
N THR A 88 -15.11 -7.15 -16.64
CA THR A 88 -16.47 -7.24 -17.17
C THR A 88 -17.07 -5.90 -17.53
N LEU A 89 -16.34 -4.80 -17.30
CA LEU A 89 -16.69 -3.45 -17.76
C LEU A 89 -16.96 -3.48 -19.27
N GLN A 90 -18.25 -3.61 -19.62
CA GLN A 90 -18.71 -3.64 -21.00
C GLN A 90 -18.42 -2.32 -21.72
N MET A 91 -18.30 -1.24 -20.94
CA MET A 91 -17.83 0.06 -21.41
C MET A 91 -16.36 0.24 -21.05
N ARG A 92 -15.53 0.44 -22.08
CA ARG A 92 -14.13 0.79 -21.90
C ARG A 92 -14.05 2.15 -21.21
N PRO A 93 -13.41 2.26 -20.03
CA PRO A 93 -13.16 3.56 -19.42
C PRO A 93 -12.32 4.38 -20.40
N LEU A 94 -12.74 5.60 -20.71
CA LEU A 94 -11.98 6.46 -21.63
C LEU A 94 -10.88 7.18 -20.83
N HIS A 95 -9.65 7.11 -21.34
CA HIS A 95 -8.49 7.82 -20.80
C HIS A 95 -8.80 9.30 -20.52
N GLU A 96 -9.54 9.95 -21.42
CA GLU A 96 -9.92 11.36 -21.29
C GLU A 96 -10.70 11.67 -20.01
N TYR A 97 -11.56 10.76 -19.52
CA TYR A 97 -12.29 10.95 -18.27
C TYR A 97 -11.36 10.86 -17.06
N ASN A 98 -10.44 9.89 -17.06
CA ASN A 98 -9.44 9.76 -16.00
C ASN A 98 -8.51 10.96 -15.98
N LEU A 99 -8.09 11.45 -17.15
CA LEU A 99 -7.26 12.66 -17.24
C LEU A 99 -8.00 13.90 -16.73
N ARG A 100 -9.29 14.08 -17.07
CA ARG A 100 -10.10 15.17 -16.52
C ARG A 100 -10.23 15.08 -15.00
N PHE A 101 -10.41 13.87 -14.47
CA PHE A 101 -10.45 13.63 -13.03
C PHE A 101 -9.11 13.95 -12.36
N VAL A 102 -8.00 13.47 -12.92
CA VAL A 102 -6.65 13.79 -12.42
C VAL A 102 -6.43 15.30 -12.45
N ASN A 103 -6.70 15.97 -13.56
CA ASN A 103 -6.57 17.43 -13.67
C ASN A 103 -7.44 18.20 -12.66
N ALA A 104 -8.68 17.75 -12.43
CA ALA A 104 -9.56 18.35 -11.43
C ALA A 104 -8.95 18.21 -10.03
N ILE A 105 -8.47 17.01 -9.70
CA ILE A 105 -7.78 16.71 -8.44
C ILE A 105 -6.47 17.51 -8.31
N SER A 106 -5.75 17.69 -9.41
CA SER A 106 -4.45 18.33 -9.45
C SER A 106 -4.46 19.73 -8.83
N GLY A 107 -5.54 20.48 -9.02
CA GLY A 107 -5.75 21.79 -8.40
C GLY A 107 -5.88 21.72 -6.87
N TYR A 108 -6.55 20.68 -6.35
CA TYR A 108 -6.76 20.49 -4.91
C TYR A 108 -5.57 19.86 -4.19
N CYS A 109 -4.69 19.17 -4.92
CA CYS A 109 -3.48 18.56 -4.35
C CYS A 109 -2.35 19.55 -4.07
N GLN A 110 -2.47 20.82 -4.52
CA GLN A 110 -1.45 21.84 -4.25
C GLN A 110 -1.36 22.09 -2.74
N GLY A 111 -0.31 21.56 -2.10
CA GLY A 111 -0.12 21.57 -0.65
C GLY A 111 -0.25 20.21 0.06
N LEU A 112 -0.75 19.17 -0.62
CA LEU A 112 -0.78 17.79 -0.10
C LEU A 112 0.26 16.87 -0.75
N ASN A 113 1.02 17.37 -1.73
CA ASN A 113 2.05 16.59 -2.41
C ASN A 113 3.10 16.08 -1.41
N PRO A 114 3.37 14.76 -1.34
CA PRO A 114 4.33 14.18 -0.39
C PRO A 114 5.80 14.37 -0.80
N PHE A 115 6.17 15.58 -1.26
CA PHE A 115 7.51 15.86 -1.75
C PHE A 115 8.57 15.76 -0.64
N ASP A 116 8.24 16.16 0.59
CA ASP A 116 9.15 16.04 1.73
C ASP A 116 9.42 14.58 2.08
N GLN A 117 8.37 13.73 2.08
CA GLN A 117 8.51 12.29 2.28
C GLN A 117 9.36 11.66 1.16
N TYR A 118 9.09 12.03 -0.09
CA TYR A 118 9.89 11.58 -1.23
C TYR A 118 11.36 11.96 -1.07
N SER A 119 11.64 13.23 -0.76
CA SER A 119 13.00 13.74 -0.54
C SER A 119 13.71 13.02 0.60
N SER A 120 13.00 12.73 1.69
CA SER A 120 13.51 11.95 2.82
C SER A 120 13.90 10.52 2.41
N VAL A 121 13.04 9.83 1.66
CA VAL A 121 13.31 8.47 1.14
C VAL A 121 14.50 8.48 0.20
N VAL A 122 14.55 9.45 -0.73
CA VAL A 122 15.67 9.62 -1.66
C VAL A 122 16.99 9.81 -0.92
N SER A 123 17.01 10.68 0.10
CA SER A 123 18.21 10.93 0.91
C SER A 123 18.67 9.67 1.63
N LEU A 124 17.73 8.92 2.22
CA LEU A 124 18.03 7.67 2.92
C LEU A 124 18.59 6.60 1.99
N ILE A 125 17.95 6.39 0.83
CA ILE A 125 18.43 5.44 -0.19
C ILE A 125 19.83 5.83 -0.67
N ARG A 126 20.05 7.11 -1.01
CA ARG A 126 21.37 7.62 -1.43
C ARG A 126 22.46 7.38 -0.40
N SER A 127 22.12 7.45 0.89
CA SER A 127 23.09 7.21 1.97
C SER A 127 23.48 5.74 2.13
N ARG A 128 22.70 4.80 1.58
CA ARG A 128 22.89 3.35 1.75
C ARG A 128 23.27 2.61 0.48
N VAL A 129 22.95 3.15 -0.69
CA VAL A 129 23.21 2.51 -1.98
C VAL A 129 24.44 3.13 -2.63
N SER A 130 25.56 2.40 -2.59
CA SER A 130 26.84 2.85 -3.16
C SER A 130 26.95 2.62 -4.67
N SER A 131 26.20 1.65 -5.21
CA SER A 131 26.24 1.25 -6.62
C SER A 131 25.47 2.24 -7.49
N ARG A 132 26.16 2.83 -8.49
CA ARG A 132 25.52 3.70 -9.49
C ARG A 132 24.46 2.97 -10.31
N ARG A 133 24.67 1.68 -10.60
CA ARG A 133 23.71 0.84 -11.32
C ARG A 133 22.42 0.69 -10.52
N ASP A 134 22.55 0.33 -9.25
CA ASP A 134 21.39 0.07 -8.38
C ASP A 134 20.59 1.37 -8.16
N MET A 135 21.31 2.49 -7.97
CA MET A 135 20.71 3.82 -7.95
C MET A 135 19.96 4.13 -9.25
N SER A 136 20.49 3.80 -10.42
CA SER A 136 19.78 4.04 -11.68
C SER A 136 18.47 3.26 -11.75
N ILE A 137 18.46 2.00 -11.33
CA ILE A 137 17.28 1.12 -11.41
C ILE A 137 16.21 1.57 -10.39
N LEU A 138 16.62 1.93 -9.18
CA LEU A 138 15.69 2.38 -8.12
C LEU A 138 14.91 3.64 -8.49
N PHE A 139 15.50 4.50 -9.32
CA PHE A 139 14.94 5.78 -9.76
C PHE A 139 14.31 5.68 -11.16
N GLU A 140 14.47 4.56 -11.86
CA GLU A 140 13.78 4.30 -13.13
C GLU A 140 12.27 4.21 -12.89
N GLN A 141 11.47 4.98 -13.62
CA GLN A 141 10.01 4.95 -13.49
C GLN A 141 9.44 3.58 -13.91
N CYS A 142 8.43 3.11 -13.19
CA CYS A 142 7.65 1.96 -13.62
C CYS A 142 6.75 2.36 -14.78
N SER A 143 6.50 1.44 -15.71
CA SER A 143 5.40 1.67 -16.67
C SER A 143 4.06 1.80 -15.92
N PRO A 144 3.11 2.62 -16.40
CA PRO A 144 1.80 2.76 -15.77
C PRO A 144 1.09 1.43 -15.51
N LYS A 145 1.23 0.49 -16.45
CA LYS A 145 0.70 -0.88 -16.34
C LYS A 145 1.35 -1.68 -15.21
N SER A 146 2.69 -1.68 -15.14
CA SER A 146 3.40 -2.38 -14.07
C SER A 146 3.03 -1.81 -12.69
N LEU A 147 2.96 -0.48 -12.58
CA LEU A 147 2.55 0.19 -11.36
C LEU A 147 1.11 -0.17 -10.96
N ALA A 148 0.18 -0.15 -11.92
CA ALA A 148 -1.21 -0.54 -11.70
C ALA A 148 -1.32 -1.98 -11.19
N THR A 149 -0.58 -2.93 -11.77
CA THR A 149 -0.54 -4.32 -11.31
C THR A 149 -0.09 -4.41 -9.85
N VAL A 150 1.01 -3.74 -9.49
CA VAL A 150 1.52 -3.74 -8.11
C VAL A 150 0.50 -3.17 -7.14
N LEU A 151 -0.11 -2.03 -7.48
CA LEU A 151 -1.08 -1.35 -6.61
C LEU A 151 -2.38 -2.16 -6.43
N VAL A 152 -2.93 -2.74 -7.50
CA VAL A 152 -4.14 -3.59 -7.40
C VAL A 152 -3.87 -4.82 -6.54
N GLU A 153 -2.77 -5.53 -6.79
CA GLU A 153 -2.44 -6.73 -6.02
C GLU A 153 -2.14 -6.42 -4.55
N LEU A 154 -1.43 -5.31 -4.27
CA LEU A 154 -1.18 -4.85 -2.92
C LEU A 154 -2.49 -4.49 -2.21
N PHE A 155 -3.34 -3.67 -2.81
CA PHE A 155 -4.58 -3.22 -2.17
C PHE A 155 -5.60 -4.36 -2.02
N ALA A 156 -5.63 -5.32 -2.94
CA ALA A 156 -6.41 -6.53 -2.78
C ALA A 156 -5.90 -7.36 -1.58
N ALA A 157 -4.58 -7.52 -1.45
CA ALA A 157 -3.99 -8.23 -0.30
C ALA A 157 -4.24 -7.51 1.04
N MET A 158 -4.22 -6.17 1.04
CA MET A 158 -4.53 -5.39 2.25
C MET A 158 -5.98 -5.51 2.71
N GLN A 159 -6.91 -5.76 1.79
CA GLN A 159 -8.33 -5.96 2.10
C GLN A 159 -8.63 -7.35 2.69
N ASP A 160 -7.77 -8.33 2.45
CA ASP A 160 -7.90 -9.67 3.05
C ASP A 160 -7.44 -9.63 4.52
N ALA A 161 -8.39 -9.86 5.43
CA ALA A 161 -8.16 -9.86 6.87
C ALA A 161 -7.29 -11.02 7.35
N ASP A 162 -7.23 -12.12 6.59
CA ASP A 162 -6.39 -13.27 6.95
C ASP A 162 -4.90 -13.01 6.67
N ILE A 163 -4.59 -12.01 5.83
CA ILE A 163 -3.23 -11.67 5.46
C ILE A 163 -2.63 -10.75 6.52
N THR A 164 -1.77 -11.33 7.36
CA THR A 164 -1.06 -10.66 8.44
C THR A 164 0.18 -9.91 7.96
N ARG A 165 0.80 -10.35 6.86
CA ARG A 165 1.96 -9.67 6.27
C ARG A 165 1.94 -9.74 4.74
N ILE A 166 2.39 -8.65 4.12
CA ILE A 166 2.52 -8.51 2.66
C ILE A 166 3.96 -8.12 2.36
N THR A 167 4.62 -8.87 1.48
CA THR A 167 6.00 -8.57 1.04
C THR A 167 6.01 -8.16 -0.42
N LEU A 168 6.48 -6.95 -0.71
CA LEU A 168 6.72 -6.49 -2.08
C LEU A 168 8.21 -6.57 -2.37
N GLU A 169 8.59 -7.28 -3.42
CA GLU A 169 9.99 -7.47 -3.78
C GLU A 169 10.24 -7.03 -5.22
N GLY A 170 11.16 -6.08 -5.39
CA GLY A 170 11.52 -5.51 -6.68
C GLY A 170 12.33 -4.24 -6.51
N THR A 171 13.02 -3.80 -7.57
CA THR A 171 13.89 -2.61 -7.53
C THR A 171 13.42 -1.50 -8.44
N ARG A 172 12.94 -1.80 -9.64
CA ARG A 172 12.53 -0.78 -10.61
C ARG A 172 11.39 0.08 -10.07
N GLY A 173 11.60 1.39 -10.07
CA GLY A 173 10.66 2.37 -9.49
C GLY A 173 10.50 2.26 -7.98
N GLY A 174 11.39 1.53 -7.31
CA GLY A 174 11.34 1.26 -5.89
C GLY A 174 11.39 2.53 -5.05
N CYS A 175 12.19 3.52 -5.42
CA CYS A 175 12.25 4.79 -4.67
C CYS A 175 10.88 5.49 -4.63
N PHE A 176 10.19 5.52 -5.77
CA PHE A 176 8.85 6.10 -5.85
C PHE A 176 7.84 5.28 -5.04
N LEU A 177 7.78 3.96 -5.27
CA LEU A 177 6.82 3.08 -4.61
C LEU A 177 6.97 3.17 -3.09
N VAL A 178 8.20 3.15 -2.59
CA VAL A 178 8.52 3.30 -1.17
C VAL A 178 8.02 4.65 -0.64
N ALA A 179 8.30 5.76 -1.32
CA ALA A 179 7.86 7.08 -0.88
C ALA A 179 6.33 7.25 -0.90
N ALA A 180 5.68 6.82 -1.98
CA ALA A 180 4.22 6.87 -2.11
C ALA A 180 3.55 6.02 -1.04
N LEU A 181 4.01 4.78 -0.85
CA LEU A 181 3.46 3.89 0.16
C LEU A 181 3.79 4.34 1.58
N GLN A 182 4.96 4.91 1.85
CA GLN A 182 5.28 5.44 3.18
C GLN A 182 4.35 6.60 3.55
N TRP A 183 4.05 7.48 2.60
CA TRP A 183 3.13 8.59 2.84
C TRP A 183 1.69 8.13 3.05
N LEU A 184 1.28 7.09 2.33
CA LEU A 184 -0.05 6.56 2.49
C LEU A 184 -0.15 5.67 3.77
N LEU A 185 0.87 4.85 4.09
CA LEU A 185 0.88 3.72 5.07
C LEU A 185 1.55 4.12 6.37
N GLU A 186 1.34 5.35 6.84
CA GLU A 186 2.02 5.89 8.03
C GLU A 186 2.06 4.86 9.18
N GLY A 187 3.25 4.32 9.48
CA GLY A 187 3.49 3.33 10.55
C GLY A 187 3.33 1.85 10.16
N GLU A 188 2.73 1.53 9.02
CA GLU A 188 2.47 0.15 8.57
C GLU A 188 3.47 -0.37 7.53
N LEU A 189 4.47 0.43 7.18
CA LEU A 189 5.46 0.13 6.16
C LEU A 189 6.86 -0.07 6.76
N GLN A 190 7.50 -1.18 6.35
CA GLN A 190 8.92 -1.45 6.56
C GLN A 190 9.65 -1.57 5.22
N CYS A 191 10.86 -1.02 5.12
CA CYS A 191 11.62 -1.04 3.86
C CYS A 191 13.06 -1.53 4.08
N PHE A 192 13.50 -2.45 3.22
CA PHE A 192 14.85 -3.00 3.18
C PHE A 192 15.51 -2.76 1.82
N PHE A 193 16.83 -2.59 1.83
CA PHE A 193 17.68 -2.69 0.64
C PHE A 193 18.68 -3.82 0.85
N GLY A 194 18.54 -4.92 0.09
CA GLY A 194 19.15 -6.19 0.43
C GLY A 194 18.72 -6.65 1.84
N ASP A 195 19.70 -6.88 2.71
CA ASP A 195 19.49 -7.25 4.11
C ASP A 195 19.49 -6.04 5.07
N SER A 196 19.74 -4.83 4.56
CA SER A 196 19.81 -3.62 5.38
C SER A 196 18.43 -3.00 5.55
N LEU A 197 17.97 -2.86 6.80
CA LEU A 197 16.79 -2.08 7.12
C LEU A 197 17.05 -0.60 6.81
N LEU A 198 16.23 -0.02 5.93
CA LEU A 198 16.24 1.42 5.67
C LEU A 198 15.41 2.14 6.75
N PHE A 199 14.14 1.76 6.91
CA PHE A 199 13.23 2.33 7.90
C PHE A 199 12.03 1.42 8.18
N GLY A 200 11.25 1.78 9.19
CA GLY A 200 10.01 1.12 9.60
C GLY A 200 10.19 0.23 10.83
N GLU A 201 9.07 -0.18 11.39
CA GLU A 201 9.04 -0.92 12.66
C GLU A 201 8.96 -2.44 12.43
N ALA A 202 9.44 -3.20 13.42
CA ALA A 202 9.24 -4.62 13.45
C ALA A 202 7.74 -4.92 13.58
N GLY A 203 7.23 -5.83 12.75
CA GLY A 203 5.80 -6.17 12.72
C GLY A 203 4.97 -5.33 11.75
N ALA A 204 5.57 -4.41 10.99
CA ALA A 204 4.87 -3.72 9.90
C ALA A 204 4.16 -4.71 8.95
N ARG A 205 2.89 -4.43 8.64
CA ARG A 205 2.06 -5.29 7.79
C ARG A 205 2.58 -5.34 6.36
N VAL A 206 3.07 -4.22 5.83
CA VAL A 206 3.62 -4.13 4.48
C VAL A 206 5.14 -4.00 4.55
N VAL A 207 5.85 -4.86 3.82
CA VAL A 207 7.30 -4.89 3.79
C VAL A 207 7.79 -4.81 2.36
N ILE A 208 8.53 -3.76 2.03
CA ILE A 208 9.18 -3.60 0.73
C ILE A 208 10.63 -4.06 0.85
N ARG A 209 11.03 -5.00 -0.01
CA ARG A 209 12.41 -5.40 -0.19
C ARG A 209 12.89 -4.96 -1.57
N LEU A 210 13.82 -4.01 -1.57
CA LEU A 210 14.46 -3.53 -2.78
C LEU A 210 15.53 -4.52 -3.22
N VAL A 211 15.10 -5.54 -3.97
CA VAL A 211 15.94 -6.63 -4.50
C VAL A 211 15.66 -6.85 -5.99
N GLU A 212 16.69 -7.14 -6.78
CA GLU A 212 16.53 -7.39 -8.21
C GLU A 212 15.75 -8.69 -8.42
N ARG A 213 14.63 -8.59 -9.13
CA ARG A 213 13.75 -9.73 -9.48
C ARG A 213 13.51 -9.69 -10.97
N THR A 214 13.80 -10.80 -11.66
CA THR A 214 13.61 -10.94 -13.11
C THR A 214 12.77 -12.18 -13.41
N ASP A 215 11.85 -12.07 -14.37
CA ASP A 215 11.07 -13.21 -14.85
C ASP A 215 11.94 -14.17 -15.69
N HIS A 216 11.34 -15.26 -16.20
CA HIS A 216 12.05 -16.22 -17.06
C HIS A 216 12.60 -15.62 -18.36
N ALA A 217 12.08 -14.46 -18.78
CA ALA A 217 12.56 -13.71 -19.94
C ALA A 217 13.60 -12.64 -19.57
N GLY A 218 14.07 -12.62 -18.31
CA GLY A 218 15.03 -11.62 -17.81
C GLY A 218 14.42 -10.23 -17.62
N ARG A 219 13.10 -10.08 -17.65
CA ARG A 219 12.44 -8.78 -17.49
C ARG A 219 12.22 -8.49 -16.01
N PRO A 220 12.52 -7.27 -15.54
CA PRO A 220 12.31 -6.92 -14.14
C PRO A 220 10.81 -6.91 -13.82
N TYR A 221 10.47 -7.44 -12.65
CA TYR A 221 9.09 -7.46 -12.16
C TYR A 221 9.04 -7.28 -10.64
N TRP A 222 7.85 -6.97 -10.13
CA TRP A 222 7.58 -6.93 -8.70
C TRP A 222 6.88 -8.23 -8.29
N HIS A 223 7.41 -8.90 -7.27
CA HIS A 223 6.76 -10.05 -6.64
C HIS A 223 6.00 -9.60 -5.39
N ILE A 224 4.77 -10.12 -5.21
CA ILE A 224 3.94 -9.81 -4.05
C ILE A 224 3.66 -11.12 -3.30
N GLY A 225 4.33 -11.28 -2.16
CA GLY A 225 4.11 -12.38 -1.22
C GLY A 225 3.00 -12.03 -0.22
N ARG A 226 2.17 -13.03 0.10
CA ARG A 226 1.02 -12.91 1.00
C ARG A 226 1.19 -13.95 2.10
N TRP A 227 1.23 -13.50 3.35
CA TRP A 227 1.48 -14.35 4.50
C TRP A 227 0.25 -14.32 5.40
N LYS A 228 -0.32 -15.50 5.66
CA LYS A 228 -1.37 -15.69 6.66
C LYS A 228 -0.73 -16.14 7.97
N GLU A 229 -1.36 -15.82 9.10
CA GLU A 229 -0.92 -16.40 10.37
C GLU A 229 -1.03 -17.92 10.27
N GLU A 230 0.07 -18.62 10.52
CA GLU A 230 0.03 -20.07 10.66
C GLU A 230 -0.70 -20.32 11.99
N ASN A 231 -2.03 -20.50 11.92
CA ASN A 231 -2.85 -20.87 13.07
C ASN A 231 -2.13 -22.03 13.76
N GLU A 232 -1.58 -21.73 14.95
CA GLU A 232 -0.85 -22.59 15.86
C GLU A 232 -0.58 -23.99 15.29
N LEU A 233 0.68 -24.28 14.96
CA LEU A 233 1.16 -25.66 14.93
C LEU A 233 0.67 -26.35 16.20
N LYS A 234 -0.44 -27.09 16.10
CA LYS A 234 -0.89 -27.99 17.15
C LYS A 234 0.37 -28.76 17.56
N PRO A 235 0.69 -28.85 18.86
CA PRO A 235 1.83 -29.66 19.29
C PRO A 235 1.51 -31.12 18.98
N LEU A 236 1.78 -31.55 17.75
CA LEU A 236 1.89 -32.94 17.30
C LEU A 236 3.28 -33.44 17.71
N ILE A 237 3.58 -33.29 18.99
CA ILE A 237 4.54 -34.14 19.68
C ILE A 237 3.70 -34.89 20.71
N GLU A 238 2.94 -35.88 20.23
CA GLU A 238 2.62 -37.02 21.08
C GLU A 238 3.97 -37.64 21.48
N VAL A 239 4.44 -37.31 22.67
CA VAL A 239 5.48 -38.09 23.35
C VAL A 239 4.89 -39.49 23.48
N ARG A 240 5.28 -40.39 22.57
CA ARG A 240 5.06 -41.83 22.71
C ARG A 240 5.72 -42.23 24.03
N ASP A 241 4.89 -42.42 25.03
CA ASP A 241 5.25 -42.99 26.31
C ASP A 241 5.84 -44.39 26.03
N ARG A 242 7.17 -44.50 26.13
CA ARG A 242 7.88 -45.79 26.12
C ARG A 242 7.81 -46.36 27.52
N SER A 243 6.66 -46.87 27.91
CA SER A 243 6.48 -47.51 29.22
C SER A 243 5.66 -48.79 29.11
N SER A 244 6.15 -49.78 28.35
CA SER A 244 5.85 -51.20 28.58
C SER A 244 6.92 -52.11 27.94
N ILE A 245 8.12 -52.13 28.52
CA ILE A 245 8.95 -53.34 28.51
C ILE A 245 9.00 -53.78 29.97
N ASN A 246 8.18 -54.76 30.30
CA ASN A 246 8.41 -55.77 31.34
C ASN A 246 7.57 -56.99 30.96
#